data_AF-A0A439WEV3-F1
#
_entry.id   AF-A0A439WEV3-F1
#
_cell.length_a   1.000
_cell.length_b   1.000
_cell.length_c   1.000
_cell.angle_alpha   90.00
_cell.angle_beta   90.00
_cell.angle_gamma   90.00
#
_symmetry.space_group_name_H-M   'P 1'
#
loop_
_entity.id
_entity.type
_entity.pdbx_description
1 polymer ?
#
loop_
_entity_poly.entity_id
_entity_poly.type
_entity_poly.pdbx_seq_one_letter_code
_entity_poly.pdbx_strand_id
1 'polypeptide(L)' 'MRFAAMQDPCDDWLVHDLALDLPAEMDGRVLIGLTRGEAEDLADQANAGGPVVDSPGPFASVA' A
#
# COMPACT_ATOMS: atom_id res chain seq x y z
N MET A 1 -3.91 9.65 -5.42
CA MET A 1 -2.76 8.73 -5.44
C MET A 1 -1.69 9.33 -4.54
N ARG A 2 -1.58 8.83 -3.30
CA ARG A 2 -0.56 9.23 -2.31
C ARG A 2 0.69 8.36 -2.44
N PHE A 3 0.53 7.11 -2.83
CA PHE A 3 1.61 6.14 -2.96
C PHE A 3 1.96 5.94 -4.45
N ALA A 4 3.24 5.76 -4.76
CA ALA A 4 3.70 5.54 -6.13
C ALA A 4 4.81 4.50 -6.17
N ALA A 5 4.75 3.55 -7.10
CA ALA A 5 5.86 2.65 -7.37
C ALA A 5 7.00 3.44 -8.04
N MET A 6 8.21 3.34 -7.48
CA MET A 6 9.39 4.04 -7.95
C MET A 6 10.58 3.10 -7.99
N GLN A 7 11.44 3.23 -9.00
CA GLN A 7 12.68 2.45 -9.09
C GLN A 7 13.79 3.15 -8.31
N ASP A 8 14.48 2.41 -7.45
CA ASP A 8 15.69 2.83 -6.76
C ASP A 8 16.91 2.68 -7.70
N PRO A 9 17.97 3.51 -7.54
CA PRO A 9 19.25 3.34 -8.25
C PRO A 9 19.89 1.94 -8.18
N CYS A 10 19.47 1.05 -7.29
CA CYS A 10 19.91 -0.34 -7.23
C CYS A 10 19.15 -1.29 -8.18
N ASP A 11 18.36 -0.75 -9.11
CA ASP A 11 17.43 -1.49 -10.00
C ASP A 11 16.23 -2.16 -9.31
N ASP A 12 16.15 -2.03 -7.98
CA ASP A 12 15.01 -2.47 -7.17
C ASP A 12 13.84 -1.49 -7.24
N TRP A 13 12.65 -1.92 -6.82
CA TRP A 13 11.47 -1.07 -6.73
C TRP A 13 11.06 -0.83 -5.28
N LEU A 14 10.41 0.30 -5.04
CA LEU A 14 9.86 0.68 -3.76
C LEU A 14 8.50 1.36 -3.96
N VAL A 15 7.70 1.37 -2.90
CA VAL A 15 6.51 2.23 -2.83
C VAL A 15 6.91 3.52 -2.12
N HIS A 16 6.71 4.66 -2.77
CA HIS A 16 7.04 5.98 -2.27
C HIS A 16 5.77 6.70 -1.79
N ASP A 17 5.76 7.19 -0.56
CA ASP A 17 4.70 8.05 -0.04
C ASP A 17 4.99 9.49 -0.46
N LEU A 18 4.24 9.99 -1.44
CA LEU A 18 4.35 11.36 -1.96
C LEU A 18 3.91 12.43 -0.94
N ALA A 19 3.18 12.06 0.11
CA ALA A 19 2.77 13.01 1.15
C ALA A 19 3.85 13.20 2.22
N LEU A 20 4.64 12.16 2.49
CA LEU A 20 5.72 12.18 3.49
C LEU A 20 7.11 12.32 2.87
N ASP A 21 7.22 12.18 1.55
CA ASP A 21 8.47 12.16 0.79
C ASP A 21 9.45 11.09 1.29
N LEU A 22 8.89 9.92 1.64
CA LEU A 22 9.61 8.79 2.22
C LEU A 22 9.10 7.47 1.64
N PRO A 23 9.91 6.39 1.71
CA PRO A 23 9.42 5.05 1.42
C PRO A 23 8.20 4.71 2.27
N ALA A 24 7.18 4.15 1.64
CA ALA A 24 5.95 3.77 2.30
C ALA A 24 6.20 2.62 3.28
N GLU A 25 5.52 2.68 4.41
CA GLU A 25 5.53 1.63 5.42
C GLU A 25 4.14 0.98 5.47
N MET A 26 4.11 -0.35 5.45
CA MET A 26 2.89 -1.15 5.60
C MET A 26 3.15 -2.23 6.64
N ASP A 27 2.25 -2.35 7.62
CA ASP A 27 2.38 -3.28 8.75
C ASP A 27 3.74 -3.22 9.50
N GLY A 28 4.30 -2.01 9.65
CA GLY A 28 5.59 -1.82 10.31
C GLY A 28 6.81 -2.19 9.46
N ARG A 29 6.63 -2.45 8.15
CA ARG A 29 7.70 -2.79 7.22
C ARG A 29 7.77 -1.79 6.08
N VAL A 30 8.98 -1.35 5.79
CA VAL A 30 9.27 -0.45 4.67
C VAL A 30 9.18 -1.24 3.36
N LEU A 31 8.42 -0.73 2.40
CA LEU A 31 8.17 -1.35 1.10
C LEU A 31 9.29 -1.00 0.10
N ILE A 32 10.47 -1.60 0.31
CA ILE A 32 11.69 -1.43 -0.51
C ILE A 32 12.23 -2.80 -0.98
N GLY A 33 13.01 -2.83 -2.06
CA GLY A 33 13.60 -4.07 -2.57
C GLY A 33 12.58 -4.98 -3.25
N LEU A 34 11.51 -4.40 -3.78
CA LEU A 34 10.40 -5.09 -4.44
C LEU A 34 10.71 -5.29 -5.92
N THR A 35 10.03 -6.24 -6.53
CA THR A 35 9.91 -6.24 -7.99
C THR A 35 8.95 -5.14 -8.44
N ARG A 36 9.05 -4.74 -9.71
CA ARG A 36 8.16 -3.74 -10.30
C ARG A 36 6.67 -4.04 -10.07
N GLY A 37 6.25 -5.28 -10.33
CA GLY A 37 4.86 -5.68 -10.20
C GLY A 37 4.36 -5.64 -8.76
N GLU A 38 5.22 -6.01 -7.79
CA GLU A 38 4.89 -5.91 -6.37
C GLU A 38 4.74 -4.45 -5.92
N ALA A 39 5.65 -3.57 -6.34
CA ALA A 39 5.56 -2.15 -6.01
C ALA A 39 4.32 -1.49 -6.62
N GLU A 40 3.98 -1.82 -7.87
CA GLU A 40 2.76 -1.34 -8.54
C GLU A 40 1.50 -1.80 -7.79
N ASP A 41 1.38 -3.10 -7.48
CA ASP A 41 0.22 -3.66 -6.76
C ASP A 41 0.08 -3.06 -5.34
N LEU A 42 1.19 -2.96 -4.60
CA LEU A 42 1.19 -2.38 -3.25
C LEU A 42 0.87 -0.88 -3.27
N ALA A 43 1.38 -0.13 -4.26
CA ALA A 43 1.04 1.28 -4.43
C ALA A 43 -0.45 1.44 -4.72
N ASP A 44 -1.03 0.61 -5.57
CA ASP A 44 -2.47 0.63 -5.88
C ASP A 44 -3.32 0.25 -4.66
N GLN A 45 -2.94 -0.79 -3.91
CA GLN A 45 -3.60 -1.17 -2.66
C GLN A 45 -3.55 -0.03 -1.62
N ALA A 46 -2.39 0.59 -1.43
CA ALA A 46 -2.21 1.69 -0.49
C ALA A 46 -2.99 2.95 -0.92
N ASN A 47 -3.10 3.19 -2.24
CA ASN A 47 -3.90 4.27 -2.80
C ASN A 47 -5.41 4.04 -2.71
N ALA A 48 -5.87 2.78 -2.68
CA ALA A 48 -7.28 2.43 -2.63
C ALA A 48 -7.94 2.65 -1.25
N GLY A 49 -7.17 2.82 -0.16
CA GLY A 49 -7.68 3.43 1.08
C GLY A 49 -8.23 2.51 2.19
N GLY A 50 -7.74 1.27 2.34
CA GLY A 50 -7.77 0.48 3.59
C GLY A 50 -9.09 -0.24 3.97
N PRO A 51 -9.12 -0.91 5.13
CA PRO A 51 -8.66 -2.29 5.35
C PRO A 51 -9.43 -3.31 4.48
N VAL A 52 -8.94 -4.55 4.39
CA VAL A 52 -9.83 -5.69 4.08
C VAL A 52 -10.88 -5.79 5.21
N VAL A 53 -11.96 -5.02 5.12
CA VAL A 53 -13.21 -5.23 5.85
C VAL A 53 -14.38 -4.94 4.90
N ASP A 54 -14.54 -5.80 3.90
CA ASP A 54 -15.87 -5.98 3.29
C ASP A 54 -16.18 -7.47 3.23
N SER A 55 -16.56 -8.00 4.37
CA SER A 55 -17.72 -8.88 4.41
C SER A 55 -18.72 -8.21 5.34
N PRO A 56 -19.86 -7.71 4.83
CA PRO A 56 -20.91 -7.20 5.66
C PRO A 56 -21.55 -8.40 6.35
N GLY A 57 -21.08 -8.71 7.57
CA GLY A 57 -21.87 -9.50 8.50
C GLY A 57 -23.21 -8.79 8.68
N PRO A 58 -24.35 -9.49 8.56
CA PRO A 58 -25.65 -8.86 8.63
C PRO A 58 -25.80 -8.20 9.99
N PHE A 59 -26.25 -6.95 9.97
CA PHE A 59 -26.64 -6.16 11.12
C PHE A 59 -27.36 -7.03 12.17
N ALA A 60 -26.68 -7.29 13.28
CA ALA A 60 -27.37 -7.65 14.51
C ALA A 60 -27.96 -6.37 15.10
N SER A 61 -29.08 -5.91 14.52
CA SER A 61 -29.98 -4.99 15.20
C SER A 61 -30.79 -5.78 16.22
N VAL A 62 -30.71 -5.28 17.46
CA VAL A 62 -31.45 -5.65 18.65
C VAL A 62 -32.96 -5.84 18.44
N ALA A 63 -33.52 -6.88 19.08
CA ALA A 63 -34.83 -6.88 19.71
C ALA A 63 -34.81 -7.89 20.88
#